data_AF-A0A3D2THU4-F1
#
_entry.id   AF-A0A3D2THU4-F1
#
_cell.length_a   1.000
_cell.length_b   1.000
_cell.length_c   1.000
_cell.angle_alpha   90.00
_cell.angle_beta   90.00
_cell.angle_gamma   90.00
#
_symmetry.space_group_name_H-M   'P 1'
#
loop_
_entity.id
_entity.type
_entity.pdbx_description
1 polymer ?
#
loop_
_entity_poly.entity_id
_entity_poly.type
_entity_poly.pdbx_seq_one_letter_code
_entity_poly.pdbx_strand_id
1 'polypeptide(L)'
;MYRPCWLIFLLAIFLAENASADHHQGEYISLFDGKSLQGWDGNPKFWTVSDGAITGQTTKENPTEGNTFLIWQGGNIANFELKLEYKIVSGNSGIQYRR
;
A
#
# COMPACT_ATOMS: atom_id res chain seq x y z
N MET A 1 40.50 43.83 -51.42
CA MET A 1 39.37 43.32 -52.22
C MET A 1 39.38 41.81 -52.11
N TYR A 2 38.20 41.19 -51.91
CA TYR A 2 37.90 39.75 -51.76
C TYR A 2 37.92 39.09 -50.35
N ARG A 3 36.72 38.60 -49.97
CA ARG A 3 36.34 37.68 -48.87
C ARG A 3 36.52 36.23 -49.36
N PRO A 4 36.72 35.19 -48.51
CA PRO A 4 35.57 34.41 -47.99
C PRO A 4 35.78 33.81 -46.56
N CYS A 5 34.78 33.87 -45.68
CA CYS A 5 33.80 32.80 -45.37
C CYS A 5 34.42 31.51 -44.81
N TRP A 6 34.53 31.39 -43.48
CA TRP A 6 34.54 30.10 -42.78
C TRP A 6 33.64 30.15 -41.55
N LEU A 7 32.49 29.49 -41.72
CA LEU A 7 31.63 28.81 -40.76
C LEU A 7 31.73 29.23 -39.28
N ILE A 8 30.69 29.92 -38.83
CA ILE A 8 30.29 29.91 -37.41
C ILE A 8 29.82 28.49 -37.10
N PHE A 9 30.60 27.75 -36.30
CA PHE A 9 30.18 26.49 -35.71
C PHE A 9 29.06 26.78 -34.70
N LEU A 10 27.80 26.61 -35.12
CA LEU A 10 26.66 26.54 -34.21
C LEU A 10 26.72 25.19 -33.50
N LEU A 11 27.27 25.18 -32.28
CA LEU A 11 27.14 24.06 -31.37
C LEU A 11 25.68 23.99 -30.90
N ALA A 12 24.87 23.18 -31.57
CA ALA A 12 23.54 22.84 -31.10
C ALA A 12 23.67 22.04 -29.80
N ILE A 13 23.51 22.72 -28.66
CA ILE A 13 23.38 22.07 -27.36
C ILE A 13 22.02 21.36 -27.40
N PHE A 14 22.04 20.04 -27.56
CA PHE A 14 20.90 19.19 -27.28
C PHE A 14 20.58 19.31 -25.78
N LEU A 15 19.56 20.10 -25.44
CA LEU A 15 18.91 19.97 -24.15
C LEU A 15 18.19 18.63 -24.16
N ALA A 16 18.80 17.62 -23.55
CA ALA A 16 18.07 16.44 -23.13
C ALA A 16 17.04 16.91 -22.09
N GLU A 17 15.77 17.00 -22.48
CA GLU A 17 14.67 17.01 -21.54
C GLU A 17 14.76 15.69 -20.76
N ASN A 18 15.33 15.76 -19.57
CA ASN A 18 15.08 14.77 -18.54
C ASN A 18 13.58 14.86 -18.22
N ALA A 19 12.76 14.17 -19.00
CA ALA A 19 11.46 13.72 -18.55
C ALA A 19 11.72 12.73 -17.42
N SER A 20 11.95 13.25 -16.22
CA SER A 20 11.82 12.49 -15.00
C SER A 20 10.39 11.96 -15.03
N ALA A 21 10.23 10.66 -15.28
CA ALA A 21 8.98 9.99 -14.98
C ALA A 21 8.72 10.25 -13.50
N ASP A 22 7.75 11.13 -13.21
CA ASP A 22 7.31 11.41 -11.86
C ASP A 22 6.64 10.13 -11.37
N HIS A 23 7.44 9.25 -10.77
CA HIS A 23 6.94 8.20 -9.92
C HIS A 23 6.34 8.92 -8.72
N HIS A 24 5.07 9.33 -8.83
CA HIS A 24 4.24 9.68 -7.70
C HIS A 24 4.16 8.47 -6.76
N GLN A 25 5.20 8.26 -5.96
CA GLN A 25 5.13 7.47 -4.75
C GLN A 25 4.35 8.34 -3.77
N GLY A 26 3.01 8.36 -3.92
CA GLY A 26 2.15 8.94 -2.90
C GLY A 26 2.54 8.34 -1.55
N GLU A 27 2.67 9.18 -0.53
CA GLU A 27 3.02 8.72 0.81
C GLU A 27 2.00 7.67 1.27
N TYR A 28 2.47 6.48 1.67
CA TYR A 28 1.57 5.47 2.24
C TYR A 28 1.05 5.95 3.60
N ILE A 29 -0.26 5.80 3.80
CA ILE A 29 -0.88 6.02 5.08
C ILE A 29 -0.94 4.68 5.82
N SER A 30 -0.38 4.63 7.04
CA SER A 30 -0.49 3.41 7.85
C SER A 30 -1.92 3.22 8.32
N LEU A 31 -2.51 2.06 8.03
CA LEU A 31 -3.85 1.67 8.51
C LEU A 31 -3.82 1.03 9.90
N PHE A 32 -2.63 0.69 10.41
CA PHE A 32 -2.43 0.01 11.68
C PHE A 32 -1.29 0.67 12.46
N ASP A 33 -1.50 0.87 13.75
CA ASP A 33 -0.56 1.54 14.66
C ASP A 33 0.46 0.57 15.31
N GLY A 34 0.35 -0.73 15.01
CA GLY A 34 1.19 -1.77 15.60
C GLY A 34 0.76 -2.21 17.00
N LYS A 35 -0.34 -1.68 17.56
CA LYS A 35 -0.64 -1.77 19.00
C LYS A 35 -2.10 -2.05 19.31
N SER A 36 -3.02 -1.54 18.50
CA SER A 36 -4.45 -1.57 18.79
C SER A 36 -5.29 -1.80 17.54
N LEU A 37 -6.54 -2.22 17.73
CA LEU A 37 -7.53 -2.30 16.66
C LEU A 37 -8.30 -0.97 16.53
N GLN A 38 -7.73 0.16 16.94
CA GLN A 38 -8.37 1.47 16.78
C GLN A 38 -8.63 1.75 15.29
N GLY A 39 -9.87 2.10 14.96
CA GLY A 39 -10.28 2.30 13.56
C GLY A 39 -10.59 1.00 12.82
N TRP A 40 -10.66 -0.14 13.51
CA TRP A 40 -11.11 -1.43 12.96
C TRP A 40 -12.33 -1.93 13.76
N ASP A 41 -13.27 -2.57 13.05
CA ASP A 41 -14.43 -3.22 13.64
C ASP A 41 -14.40 -4.71 13.32
N GLY A 42 -14.62 -5.53 14.33
CA GLY A 42 -14.57 -6.98 14.23
C GLY A 42 -14.85 -7.60 15.58
N ASN A 43 -15.23 -8.88 15.57
CA ASN A 43 -15.57 -9.57 16.80
C ASN A 43 -14.30 -9.80 17.66
N PRO A 44 -14.18 -9.21 18.87
CA PRO A 44 -12.97 -9.32 19.70
C PRO A 44 -12.72 -10.74 20.21
N LYS A 45 -13.70 -11.64 20.08
CA LYS A 45 -13.54 -13.08 20.33
C LYS A 45 -12.55 -13.74 19.36
N PHE A 46 -12.32 -13.15 18.18
CA PHE A 46 -11.49 -13.73 17.13
C PHE A 46 -10.36 -12.81 16.65
N TRP A 47 -10.48 -11.50 16.85
CA TRP A 47 -9.53 -10.51 16.37
C TRP A 47 -8.87 -9.78 17.53
N THR A 48 -7.54 -9.80 17.55
CA THR A 48 -6.70 -9.15 18.56
C THR A 48 -5.43 -8.59 17.92
N VAL A 49 -4.58 -7.95 18.72
CA VAL A 49 -3.20 -7.62 18.35
C VAL A 49 -2.26 -8.49 19.18
N SER A 50 -1.38 -9.24 18.52
CA SER A 50 -0.31 -10.02 19.15
C SER A 50 1.00 -9.74 18.43
N ASP A 51 2.07 -9.56 19.20
CA ASP A 51 3.43 -9.37 18.67
C ASP A 51 3.55 -8.26 17.62
N GLY A 52 2.77 -7.19 17.81
CA GLY A 52 2.75 -6.05 16.90
C GLY A 52 2.03 -6.31 15.57
N ALA A 53 1.22 -7.36 15.47
CA ALA A 53 0.45 -7.72 14.28
C ALA A 53 -1.04 -7.97 14.61
N ILE A 54 -1.91 -7.55 13.70
CA ILE A 54 -3.31 -7.95 13.72
C ILE A 54 -3.38 -9.47 13.59
N THR A 55 -4.02 -10.13 14.54
CA THR A 55 -4.10 -11.59 14.62
C THR A 55 -5.55 -12.04 14.64
N GLY A 56 -5.94 -12.78 13.60
CA GLY A 56 -7.19 -13.52 13.54
C GLY A 56 -6.96 -14.97 13.96
N GLN A 57 -7.74 -15.47 14.93
CA GLN A 57 -7.56 -16.83 15.44
C GLN A 57 -8.89 -17.49 15.78
N THR A 58 -8.99 -18.77 15.45
CA THR A 58 -10.00 -19.70 15.95
C THR A 58 -9.31 -20.88 16.61
N THR A 59 -9.91 -21.45 17.65
CA THR A 59 -9.41 -22.68 18.29
C THR A 59 -10.51 -23.73 18.35
N LYS A 60 -10.21 -24.93 18.85
CA LYS A 60 -11.23 -25.96 19.05
C LYS A 60 -12.23 -25.56 20.13
N GLU A 61 -11.75 -24.86 21.16
CA GLU A 61 -12.52 -24.33 22.28
C GLU A 61 -13.25 -23.04 21.91
N ASN A 62 -12.76 -22.35 20.89
CA ASN A 62 -13.31 -21.12 20.35
C ASN A 62 -13.52 -21.22 18.82
N PRO A 63 -14.45 -22.09 18.36
CA PRO A 63 -14.74 -22.20 16.94
C PRO A 63 -15.54 -20.98 16.47
N THR A 64 -15.45 -20.71 15.17
CA THR A 64 -16.35 -19.78 14.50
C THR A 64 -17.50 -20.55 13.82
N GLU A 65 -18.68 -19.93 13.74
CA GLU A 65 -19.84 -20.49 13.02
C GLU A 65 -19.85 -20.11 11.53
N GLY A 66 -18.82 -19.41 11.07
CA GLY A 66 -18.64 -18.98 9.69
C GLY A 66 -17.45 -18.03 9.53
N ASN A 67 -17.43 -17.25 8.46
CA ASN A 67 -16.39 -16.24 8.30
C ASN A 67 -16.65 -15.08 9.27
N THR A 68 -15.66 -14.73 10.07
CA THR A 68 -15.63 -13.43 10.73
C THR A 68 -14.67 -12.51 9.99
N PHE A 69 -14.87 -11.20 10.15
CA PHE A 69 -14.07 -10.21 9.46
C PHE A 69 -13.62 -9.14 10.44
N LEU A 70 -12.46 -8.57 10.14
CA LEU A 70 -12.00 -7.31 10.69
C LEU A 70 -12.05 -6.28 9.57
N ILE A 71 -12.81 -5.21 9.78
CA ILE A 71 -13.19 -4.23 8.77
C ILE A 71 -12.62 -2.88 9.20
N TRP A 72 -11.74 -2.33 8.36
CA TRP A 72 -11.22 -0.98 8.58
C TRP A 72 -12.34 0.06 8.41
N GLN A 73 -12.44 1.00 9.35
CA GLN A 73 -13.56 1.94 9.48
C GLN A 73 -13.26 3.34 8.91
N GLY A 74 -12.16 3.51 8.18
CA GLY A 74 -11.80 4.80 7.57
C GLY A 74 -12.64 5.18 6.33
N GLY A 75 -13.70 4.43 6.04
CA GLY A 75 -14.68 4.74 5.00
C GLY A 75 -14.31 4.21 3.61
N ASN A 76 -14.92 4.81 2.59
CA ASN A 76 -14.76 4.38 1.20
C ASN A 76 -13.51 5.00 0.58
N ILE A 77 -12.60 4.13 0.14
CA ILE A 77 -11.40 4.52 -0.61
C ILE A 77 -11.60 4.24 -2.10
N ALA A 78 -11.13 5.17 -2.94
CA ALA A 78 -11.24 5.06 -4.39
C ALA A 78 -10.14 4.13 -4.96
N ASN A 79 -9.26 4.65 -5.79
CA ASN A 79 -8.07 3.92 -6.24
C ASN A 79 -7.00 3.98 -5.15
N PHE A 80 -6.39 2.85 -4.86
CA PHE A 80 -5.38 2.73 -3.83
C PHE A 80 -4.36 1.66 -4.22
N GLU A 81 -3.18 1.75 -3.62
CA GLU A 81 -2.22 0.66 -3.55
C GLU A 81 -2.12 0.21 -2.09
N LEU A 82 -2.24 -1.10 -1.85
CA LEU A 82 -2.15 -1.68 -0.52
C LEU A 82 -0.86 -2.45 -0.38
N LYS A 83 -0.03 -2.06 0.59
CA LYS A 83 1.18 -2.77 0.98
C LYS A 83 1.01 -3.35 2.37
N LEU A 84 1.25 -4.66 2.52
CA LEU A 84 1.21 -5.36 3.79
C LEU A 84 2.07 -6.62 3.76
N GLU A 85 2.37 -7.12 4.95
CA GLU A 85 2.92 -8.46 5.16
C GLU A 85 1.87 -9.30 5.88
N TYR A 86 1.83 -10.60 5.60
CA TYR A 86 0.91 -11.52 6.25
C TYR A 86 1.58 -12.87 6.51
N LYS A 87 1.04 -13.61 7.49
CA LYS A 87 1.45 -14.98 7.81
C LYS A 87 0.22 -15.81 8.09
N ILE A 88 0.11 -16.95 7.41
CA ILE A 88 -0.92 -17.97 7.69
C ILE A 88 -0.21 -19.16 8.35
N VAL A 89 -0.60 -19.48 9.58
CA VAL A 89 -0.08 -20.67 10.29
C VAL A 89 -0.88 -21.92 9.89
N SER A 90 -2.20 -21.80 9.77
CA SER A 90 -3.11 -22.87 9.34
C SER A 90 -4.42 -22.26 8.84
N GLY A 91 -5.17 -23.01 8.03
CA GLY A 91 -6.46 -22.59 7.50
C GLY A 91 -6.34 -21.68 6.27
N ASN A 92 -7.34 -20.80 6.11
CA ASN A 92 -7.46 -19.89 4.97
C ASN A 92 -7.89 -18.50 5.48
N SER A 93 -7.30 -17.46 4.92
CA SER A 93 -7.65 -16.07 5.16
C SER A 93 -7.46 -15.26 3.88
N GLY A 94 -7.92 -14.02 3.86
CA GLY A 94 -7.76 -13.14 2.70
C GLY A 94 -8.12 -11.70 3.01
N ILE A 95 -7.63 -10.81 2.16
CA ILE A 95 -7.99 -9.40 2.17
C ILE A 95 -9.11 -9.19 1.17
N GLN A 96 -10.21 -8.60 1.63
CA GLN A 96 -11.32 -8.21 0.78
C GLN A 96 -11.39 -6.69 0.71
N TYR A 97 -11.61 -6.17 -0.49
CA TYR A 97 -11.81 -4.75 -0.75
C TYR A 97 -13.07 -4.59 -1.61
N ARG A 98 -13.74 -3.44 -1.47
CA ARG A 98 -14.96 -3.11 -2.24
C ARG A 98 -16.02 -4.21 -2.18
N ARG A 99 -16.47 -4.50 -0.96
CA ARG A 99 -17.68 -5.32 -0.75
C ARG A 99 -18.93 -4.63 -1.26
#